data_AF-A0A060BMW9-F1
#
_entry.id   AF-A0A060BMW9-F1
#
_cell.length_a   1.000
_cell.length_b   1.000
_cell.length_c   1.000
_cell.angle_alpha   90.00
_cell.angle_beta   90.00
_cell.angle_gamma   90.00
#
_symmetry.space_group_name_H-M   'P 1'
#
loop_
_entity.id
_entity.type
_entity.pdbx_description
1 polymer ?
#
loop_
_entity_poly.entity_id
_entity_poly.type
_entity_poly.pdbx_seq_one_letter_code
_entity_poly.pdbx_strand_id
1 'polypeptide(L)' 'RVHQWFTFNEPIVPQTRCYLDAVRWPHEQDTSKWMLWNYHKALANAYVVKLFHEGSYKGRIGCILNPEMVYARIKFFC' A
#
# COMPACT_ATOMS: atom_id res chain seq x y z
N ARG A 1 -10.53 -11.35 21.76
CA ARG A 1 -10.65 -9.90 21.42
C ARG A 1 -9.53 -9.57 20.42
N VAL A 2 -9.68 -8.58 19.54
CA VAL A 2 -8.65 -8.27 18.51
C VAL A 2 -7.49 -7.50 19.13
N HIS A 3 -6.25 -7.94 18.88
CA HIS A 3 -5.02 -7.35 19.43
C HIS A 3 -4.15 -6.64 18.36
N GLN A 4 -4.25 -7.06 17.11
CA GLN A 4 -3.54 -6.48 15.97
C GLN A 4 -4.52 -6.12 14.85
N TRP A 5 -4.41 -4.91 14.35
CA TRP A 5 -5.26 -4.35 13.31
C TRP A 5 -4.41 -4.03 12.09
N PHE A 6 -4.86 -4.47 10.92
CA PHE A 6 -4.20 -4.19 9.66
C PHE A 6 -5.15 -3.43 8.75
N THR A 7 -4.71 -2.29 8.22
CA THR A 7 -5.54 -1.44 7.34
C THR A 7 -5.57 -1.97 5.92
N PHE A 8 -4.40 -2.20 5.33
CA PHE A 8 -4.24 -2.75 3.99
C PHE A 8 -3.20 -3.87 3.99
N ASN A 9 -3.44 -4.88 3.16
CA ASN A 9 -2.46 -5.89 2.80
C ASN A 9 -1.88 -5.56 1.42
N GLU A 10 -0.57 -5.33 1.35
CA GLU A 10 0.16 -5.01 0.13
C GLU A 10 -0.55 -3.92 -0.70
N PRO A 11 -0.66 -2.70 -0.15
CA PRO A 11 -1.48 -1.64 -0.72
C PRO A 11 -1.10 -1.27 -2.15
N ILE A 12 0.11 -1.63 -2.64
CA ILE A 12 0.57 -1.39 -4.01
C ILE A 12 0.01 -2.37 -5.05
N VAL A 13 -0.27 -3.61 -4.67
CA VAL A 13 -0.54 -4.71 -5.61
C VAL A 13 -1.83 -4.52 -6.42
N PRO A 14 -2.98 -4.15 -5.82
CA PRO A 14 -4.23 -4.04 -6.58
C PRO A 14 -4.15 -3.01 -7.70
N GLN A 15 -3.66 -1.80 -7.42
CA GLN A 15 -3.55 -0.73 -8.42
C GLN A 15 -2.53 -1.08 -9.48
N THR A 16 -1.39 -1.67 -9.13
CA THR A 16 -0.38 -2.05 -10.11
C THR A 16 -0.96 -3.05 -11.11
N ARG A 17 -1.70 -4.05 -10.63
CA ARG A 17 -2.26 -5.09 -11.50
C ARG A 17 -3.49 -4.62 -12.29
N CYS A 18 -4.23 -3.62 -11.81
CA CYS A 18 -5.42 -3.09 -12.46
C CYS A 18 -5.12 -1.93 -13.44
N TYR A 19 -4.20 -1.03 -13.08
CA TYR A 19 -3.99 0.25 -13.79
C TYR A 19 -2.58 0.47 -14.35
N LEU A 20 -1.54 -0.18 -13.80
CA LEU A 20 -0.18 -0.07 -14.34
C LEU A 20 0.11 -1.16 -15.37
N ASP A 21 -0.09 -2.42 -14.97
CA ASP A 21 0.13 -3.61 -15.80
C ASP A 21 -1.14 -4.02 -16.58
N ALA A 22 -2.32 -3.54 -16.16
CA ALA A 22 -3.63 -3.90 -16.73
C ALA A 22 -3.92 -5.42 -16.83
N VAL A 23 -3.24 -6.24 -16.04
CA VAL A 23 -3.36 -7.70 -16.00
C VAL A 23 -4.70 -8.15 -15.41
N ARG A 24 -5.32 -7.32 -14.57
CA ARG A 24 -6.61 -7.58 -13.94
C ARG A 24 -7.66 -6.59 -14.42
N TRP A 25 -8.93 -7.00 -14.34
CA TRP A 25 -10.07 -6.11 -14.56
C TRP A 25 -9.88 -4.79 -13.79
N PRO A 26 -10.15 -3.62 -14.39
CA PRO A 26 -10.83 -3.37 -15.67
C PRO A 26 -9.97 -3.48 -16.93
N HIS A 27 -8.71 -3.94 -16.84
CA HIS A 27 -7.76 -3.97 -17.96
C HIS A 27 -7.50 -2.58 -18.59
N GLU A 28 -7.72 -1.53 -17.82
CA GLU A 28 -7.44 -0.16 -18.21
C GLU A 28 -6.01 0.18 -17.80
N GLN A 29 -5.17 0.62 -18.74
CA GLN A 29 -3.83 1.09 -18.41
C GLN A 29 -3.82 2.63 -18.28
N ASP A 30 -3.74 3.12 -17.05
CA ASP A 30 -3.74 4.56 -16.74
C ASP A 30 -2.83 4.85 -15.54
N THR A 31 -1.66 5.41 -15.82
CA THR A 31 -0.65 5.77 -14.82
C THR A 31 -1.12 6.89 -13.89
N SER A 32 -1.96 7.82 -14.38
CA SER A 32 -2.49 8.91 -13.56
C SER A 32 -3.47 8.38 -12.52
N LYS A 33 -4.37 7.48 -12.92
CA LYS A 33 -5.27 6.77 -11.99
C LYS A 33 -4.49 5.91 -11.00
N TRP A 34 -3.45 5.21 -11.46
CA TRP A 34 -2.58 4.42 -10.59
C TRP A 34 -1.94 5.28 -9.47
N MET A 35 -1.38 6.43 -9.83
CA MET A 35 -0.80 7.38 -8.86
C MET A 35 -1.84 7.93 -7.88
N LEU A 36 -3.02 8.30 -8.39
CA LEU A 36 -4.11 8.83 -7.57
C LEU A 36 -4.62 7.80 -6.56
N TRP A 37 -4.75 6.54 -6.96
CA TRP A 37 -5.09 5.43 -6.07
C TRP A 37 -4.07 5.25 -4.96
N ASN A 38 -2.78 5.35 -5.28
CA ASN A 38 -1.72 5.24 -4.28
C ASN A 38 -1.83 6.35 -3.23
N TYR A 39 -2.05 7.60 -3.67
CA TYR A 39 -2.25 8.74 -2.78
C TYR A 39 -3.48 8.56 -1.86
N HIS A 40 -4.63 8.18 -2.42
CA HIS A 40 -5.85 7.99 -1.62
C HIS A 40 -5.76 6.80 -0.65
N LYS A 41 -5.03 5.73 -1.01
CA LYS A 41 -4.78 4.63 -0.07
C LYS A 41 -3.92 5.07 1.11
N ALA A 42 -2.90 5.89 0.88
CA ALA A 42 -2.10 6.46 1.96
C ALA A 42 -2.94 7.36 2.88
N LEU A 43 -3.80 8.21 2.30
CA LEU A 43 -4.74 9.05 3.06
C LEU A 43 -5.74 8.21 3.87
N ALA A 44 -6.36 7.20 3.25
CA ALA A 44 -7.29 6.31 3.94
C ALA A 44 -6.62 5.58 5.10
N ASN A 45 -5.39 5.12 4.93
CA ASN A 45 -4.60 4.51 6.00
C ASN A 45 -4.39 5.48 7.17
N ALA A 46 -3.96 6.72 6.89
CA ALA A 46 -3.77 7.74 7.91
C ALA A 46 -5.08 8.07 8.65
N TYR A 47 -6.20 8.13 7.92
CA TYR A 47 -7.51 8.39 8.51
C TYR A 47 -7.98 7.26 9.44
N VAL A 48 -7.80 6.00 9.03
CA VAL A 48 -8.15 4.85 9.88
C VAL A 48 -7.27 4.79 11.13
N VAL A 49 -5.96 5.10 11.02
CA VAL A 49 -5.06 5.19 12.16
C VAL A 49 -5.49 6.31 13.13
N LYS A 50 -5.93 7.46 12.60
CA LYS A 50 -6.47 8.54 13.42
C LYS A 50 -7.72 8.08 14.19
N LEU A 51 -8.69 7.49 13.50
CA LEU A 51 -9.92 6.96 14.12
C LEU A 51 -9.64 5.86 15.15
N PHE A 52 -8.62 5.03 14.93
CA PHE A 52 -8.22 4.00 15.88
C PHE A 52 -7.76 4.60 17.21
N HIS A 53 -6.96 5.67 17.17
CA HIS A 53 -6.52 6.37 18.37
C HIS A 53 -7.64 7.19 19.02
N GLU A 54 -8.46 7.89 18.24
CA GLU A 54 -9.61 8.65 18.75
C GLU A 54 -10.65 7.75 19.42
N GLY A 55 -10.91 6.56 18.87
CA GLY A 55 -11.84 5.59 19.44
C GLY A 55 -11.29 4.81 20.64
N SER A 56 -10.05 5.10 21.09
CA SER A 56 -9.41 4.43 22.24
C SER A 56 -9.41 2.90 22.14
N TYR A 57 -9.28 2.37 20.92
CA TYR A 57 -9.23 0.94 20.69
C TYR A 57 -7.94 0.35 21.27
N LYS A 58 -8.04 -0.85 21.86
CA LYS A 58 -6.87 -1.54 22.44
C LYS A 58 -6.13 -2.33 21.35
N GLY A 59 -4.80 -2.31 21.41
CA GLY A 59 -3.94 -3.10 20.52
C GLY A 59 -3.00 -2.24 19.69
N ARG A 60 -2.52 -2.81 18.57
CA ARG A 60 -1.63 -2.13 17.61
C ARG A 60 -2.30 -2.07 16.26
N ILE A 61 -2.12 -0.96 15.54
CA ILE A 61 -2.58 -0.78 14.17
C ILE A 61 -1.40 -0.56 13.23
N GLY A 62 -1.48 -1.10 12.02
CA GLY A 62 -0.45 -0.90 11.00
C GLY A 62 -0.92 -1.30 9.61
N CYS A 63 -0.01 -1.18 8.64
CA CYS A 63 -0.20 -1.65 7.27
C CYS A 63 0.82 -2.76 6.98
N ILE A 64 0.42 -3.77 6.21
CA ILE A 64 1.33 -4.85 5.81
C ILE A 64 1.94 -4.46 4.46
N LEU A 65 3.26 -4.27 4.46
CA LEU A 65 4.05 -3.95 3.29
C LEU A 65 5.04 -5.08 3.06
N ASN A 66 5.17 -5.52 1.81
CA ASN A 66 6.24 -6.39 1.37
C ASN A 66 7.31 -5.52 0.67
N PRO A 67 8.38 -5.09 1.37
CA PRO A 67 9.44 -4.31 0.75
C PRO A 67 10.33 -5.22 -0.10
N GLU A 68 10.53 -4.85 -1.35
CA GLU A 68 11.53 -5.49 -2.21
C GLU A 68 12.87 -4.74 -2.10
N MET A 69 13.94 -5.47 -1.81
CA MET A 69 15.29 -4.90 -1.81
C MET A 69 15.84 -4.89 -3.24
N VAL A 70 16.16 -3.70 -3.76
CA VAL A 70 16.71 -3.52 -5.11
C VAL A 70 18.22 -3.28 -5.02
N TYR A 71 19.01 -4.18 -5.60
CA TYR A 71 20.46 -4.07 -5.68
C TYR A 71 20.90 -3.60 -7.08
N ALA A 72 21.81 -2.62 -7.13
CA ALA A 72 22.34 -2.12 -8.39
C ALA A 72 23.19 -3.20 -9.10
N ARG A 73 23.05 -3.32 -10.42
CA ARG A 73 23.76 -4.33 -11.22
C ARG A 73 25.23 -3.98 -11.50
N ILE A 74 25.71 -2.81 -11.08
CA ILE A 74 27.06 -2.31 -11.37
C ILE A 74 28.02 -2.79 -10.28
N LYS A 75 29.09 -3.48 -10.69
CA LYS A 75 30.25 -3.69 -9.83
C LYS A 75 30.96 -2.34 -9.66
N PHE A 76 31.00 -1.80 -8.46
CA PHE A 76 32.05 -0.86 -8.09
C PHE A 76 33.37 -1.62 -8.19
N PHE A 77 34.13 -1.42 -9.26
CA PHE A 77 35.55 -1.73 -9.26
C PHE A 77 36.22 -0.72 -8.32
N CYS A 78 36.66 -1.22 -7.18
CA CYS A 78 37.66 -0.57 -6.33
C CYS A 78 39.03 -0.79 -6.98
#